data_AF-A0A9P7DYY5-F1
#
_entry.id   AF-A0A9P7DYY5-F1
#
_cell.length_a   1.000
_cell.length_b   1.000
_cell.length_c   1.000
_cell.angle_alpha   90.00
_cell.angle_beta   90.00
_cell.angle_gamma   90.00
#
_symmetry.space_group_name_H-M   'P 1'
#
loop_
_entity.id
_entity.type
_entity.pdbx_description
1 polymer ?
#
loop_
_entity_poly.entity_id
_entity_poly.type
_entity_poly.pdbx_seq_one_letter_code
_entity_poly.pdbx_strand_id
1 'polypeptide(L)' 'MPSEETKERITKLVEVGRTLVHYGWIPLIIYIGYTRSTPQPTLIKLISPLA' A
#
# COMPACT_ATOMS: atom_id res chain seq x y z
N MET A 1 -28.20 10.26 -15.02
CA MET A 1 -27.05 9.36 -15.27
C MET A 1 -25.78 10.20 -15.19
N PRO A 2 -24.71 9.76 -14.52
CA PRO A 2 -23.45 10.50 -14.54
C PRO A 2 -22.99 10.68 -15.99
N SER A 3 -22.39 11.83 -16.31
CA SER A 3 -21.85 12.11 -17.64
C SER A 3 -20.78 11.07 -18.00
N GLU A 4 -20.62 10.77 -19.28
CA GLU A 4 -19.60 9.81 -19.75
C GLU A 4 -18.20 10.21 -19.30
N GLU A 5 -17.90 11.51 -19.27
CA GLU A 5 -16.65 12.04 -18.71
C GLU A 5 -16.48 11.70 -17.21
N THR A 6 -17.55 11.80 -16.42
CA THR A 6 -17.51 11.44 -14.99
C THR A 6 -17.25 9.94 -14.82
N LYS A 7 -17.88 9.10 -15.66
CA LYS A 7 -17.66 7.64 -15.65
C LYS A 7 -16.22 7.30 -16.01
N GLU A 8 -15.67 7.90 -17.06
CA GLU A 8 -14.29 7.67 -17.49
C GLU A 8 -13.28 8.04 -16.39
N ARG A 9 -13.49 9.18 -15.72
CA ARG A 9 -12.65 9.60 -14.59
C ARG A 9 -12.70 8.61 -13.44
N ILE A 10 -13.89 8.14 -13.06
CA ILE A 10 -14.05 7.15 -12.00
C ILE A 10 -13.35 5.84 -12.38
N THR A 11 -13.53 5.36 -13.61
CA THR A 11 -12.86 4.14 -14.10
C THR A 11 -11.34 4.27 -14.00
N LYS A 12 -10.76 5.39 -14.46
CA LYS A 12 -9.32 5.65 -14.35
C LYS A 12 -8.83 5.68 -12.91
N LEU A 13 -9.58 6.32 -12.01
CA LEU A 13 -9.25 6.36 -10.58
C LEU A 13 -9.26 4.96 -9.96
N VAL A 14 -10.22 4.12 -10.32
CA VAL A 14 -10.32 2.74 -9.83
C VAL A 14 -9.18 1.88 -10.36
N GLU A 15 -8.77 2.04 -11.63
CA GLU A 15 -7.62 1.32 -12.20
C GLU A 15 -6.30 1.69 -11.49
N VAL A 16 -6.08 2.99 -11.27
CA VAL A 16 -4.91 3.47 -10.51
C VAL A 16 -5.00 2.98 -9.06
N GLY A 17 -6.16 3.11 -8.42
CA GLY A 17 -6.39 2.67 -7.05
C GLY A 17 -6.12 1.17 -6.86
N ARG A 18 -6.53 0.32 -7.81
CA ARG A 18 -6.22 -1.11 -7.81
C ARG A 18 -4.71 -1.36 -7.77
N THR A 19 -3.95 -0.63 -8.58
CA THR A 19 -2.50 -0.76 -8.67
C THR A 19 -1.83 -0.32 -7.36
N LEU A 20 -2.25 0.83 -6.82
CA LEU A 20 -1.72 1.37 -5.57
C LEU A 20 -2.00 0.44 -4.38
N VAL A 21 -3.22 -0.10 -4.28
CA VAL A 21 -3.57 -1.03 -3.20
C VAL A 21 -2.78 -2.34 -3.34
N HIS A 22 -2.68 -2.89 -4.55
CA HIS A 22 -1.97 -4.16 -4.77
C HIS A 22 -0.49 -4.08 -4.36
N TYR A 23 0.23 -3.05 -4.82
CA TYR A 23 1.65 -2.91 -4.54
C TYR A 23 1.95 -2.20 -3.21
N GLY A 24 1.02 -1.35 -2.73
CA GLY A 24 1.19 -0.56 -1.51
C GLY A 24 0.81 -1.30 -0.23
N TRP A 25 0.01 -2.37 -0.30
CA TRP A 25 -0.47 -3.08 0.88
C TRP A 25 0.65 -3.62 1.77
N ILE A 26 1.61 -4.35 1.19
CA ILE A 26 2.70 -4.96 1.94
C ILE A 26 3.63 -3.89 2.56
N PRO A 27 4.13 -2.89 1.80
CA PRO A 27 4.92 -1.79 2.37
C PRO A 27 4.21 -1.05 3.50
N LEU A 28 2.89 -0.83 3.38
CA LEU A 28 2.10 -0.14 4.41
C LEU A 28 2.08 -0.92 5.72
N ILE A 29 1.84 -2.24 5.68
CA ILE A 29 1.85 -3.08 6.89
C ILE A 29 3.24 -3.07 7.54
N ILE A 30 4.29 -3.23 6.74
CA ILE A 30 5.67 -3.21 7.24
C ILE A 30 5.98 -1.87 7.92
N TYR A 31 5.56 -0.75 7.31
CA TYR A 31 5.75 0.58 7.88
C TYR A 31 5.03 0.76 9.22
N ILE A 32 3.79 0.29 9.33
CA ILE A 32 3.04 0.34 10.59
C ILE A 32 3.77 -0.48 11.67
N GLY A 33 4.18 -1.71 11.35
CA GLY A 33 4.94 -2.57 12.27
C GLY A 33 6.26 -1.93 12.71
N TYR A 34 7.01 -1.35 11.76
CA TYR A 34 8.27 -0.65 12.01
C TYR A 34 8.11 0.56 12.94
N THR A 35 7.08 1.39 12.74
CA THR A 35 6.88 2.63 13.52
C THR A 35 6.28 2.41 14.91
N ARG A 36 5.59 1.28 15.14
CA ARG A 36 4.93 0.97 16.42
C ARG A 36 5.70 -0.01 17.31
N SER A 37 6.78 -0.60 16.81
CA SER A 37 7.62 -1.54 17.57
C SER A 37 8.61 -0.80 18.47
N THR A 38 8.76 -1.29 19.71
CA THR A 38 9.80 -0.83 20.64
C THR A 38 10.60 -2.03 21.15
N PRO A 39 11.92 -2.08 20.93
CA PRO A 39 12.73 -1.17 20.12
C PRO A 39 12.37 -1.23 18.62
N GLN A 40 12.68 -0.17 17.88
CA GLN A 40 12.43 -0.11 16.44
C GLN A 40 13.35 -1.11 15.71
N PRO A 41 12.80 -2.05 14.91
CA PRO A 41 13.59 -3.10 14.27
C PRO A 41 14.44 -2.55 13.13
N THR A 42 15.54 -3.20 12.79
CA THR A 42 16.29 -2.87 11.56
C THR A 42 15.58 -3.45 10.34
N LEU A 43 15.82 -2.87 9.15
CA LEU A 43 15.21 -3.37 7.90
C LEU A 43 15.55 -4.83 7.62
N ILE A 44 16.77 -5.27 7.97
CA ILE A 44 17.20 -6.67 7.81
C ILE A 44 16.32 -7.61 8.65
N LYS A 45 15.94 -7.21 9.87
CA LYS A 45 15.03 -8.00 10.73
C LYS A 45 13.62 -8.12 10.17
N LEU A 46 13.19 -7.20 9.31
CA LEU A 46 11.86 -7.23 8.72
C LEU A 46 11.76 -8.16 7.50
N ILE A 47 12.88 -8.46 6.85
CA ILE A 47 12.92 -9.24 5.60
C ILE A 47 13.67 -10.57 5.72
N SER A 48 14.48 -10.74 6.77
CA SER A 48 15.26 -11.96 6.99
C SER A 48 14.51 -12.94 7.88
N PRO A 49 14.28 -14.19 7.43
CA PRO A 49 13.71 -15.24 8.28
C PRO A 49 14.68 -15.77 9.36
N LEU A 50 15.95 -15.31 9.34
CA LEU A 50 17.03 -15.79 10.22
C LEU A 50 17.51 -14.73 11.23
N ALA A 51 16.87 -13.56 11.27
CA ALA A 51 17.31 -12.40 12.06
C ALA A 51 16.58 -12.22 13.41
#